data_AF-A0A2E5STD7-F1
#
_entry.id   AF-A0A2E5STD7-F1
#
_cell.length_a   1.000
_cell.length_b   1.000
_cell.length_c   1.000
_cell.angle_alpha   90.00
_cell.angle_beta   90.00
_cell.angle_gamma   90.00
#
_symmetry.space_group_name_H-M   'P 1'
#
loop_
_entity.id
_entity.type
_entity.pdbx_description
1 polymer ?
#
loop_
_entity_poly.entity_id
_entity_poly.type
_entity_poly.pdbx_seq_one_letter_code
_entity_poly.pdbx_strand_id
1 'polypeptide(L)'
;MHQVDPETIDSVLSSWAGVKRGFPFDEKTLVYKVGGKIFALFDVDNFEGVNLKCDPARAVELREQYAGIRPGWHSNKVHWNTVEPESDVEAGLFWDLLKHSYDLVAASLSKKLRAELNL
;
A
#
# COMPACT_ATOMS: atom_id res chain seq x y z
N MET A 1 -18.69 -5.47 -3.74
CA MET A 1 -17.42 -5.64 -3.00
C MET A 1 -16.36 -5.95 -4.04
N HIS A 2 -15.32 -5.12 -4.18
CA HIS A 2 -14.27 -5.36 -5.17
C HIS A 2 -13.38 -6.51 -4.68
N GLN A 3 -13.09 -7.45 -5.56
CA GLN A 3 -12.09 -8.49 -5.35
C GLN A 3 -10.73 -7.82 -5.05
N VAL A 4 -9.92 -8.44 -4.19
CA VAL A 4 -8.57 -7.94 -3.89
C VAL A 4 -7.57 -8.88 -4.55
N ASP A 5 -7.12 -8.48 -5.72
CA ASP A 5 -6.14 -9.19 -6.54
C ASP A 5 -5.22 -8.18 -7.27
N PRO A 6 -4.07 -8.62 -7.83
CA PRO A 6 -3.14 -7.73 -8.52
C PRO A 6 -3.75 -6.89 -9.64
N GLU A 7 -4.65 -7.44 -10.44
CA GLU A 7 -5.24 -6.76 -11.60
C GLU A 7 -6.19 -5.65 -11.15
N THR A 8 -7.04 -5.94 -10.16
CA THR A 8 -7.95 -4.96 -9.57
C THR A 8 -7.17 -3.86 -8.86
N ILE A 9 -6.11 -4.19 -8.13
CA ILE A 9 -5.22 -3.19 -7.50
C ILE A 9 -4.58 -2.29 -8.56
N ASP A 10 -4.05 -2.86 -9.65
CA ASP A 10 -3.42 -2.07 -10.71
C ASP A 10 -4.42 -1.11 -11.38
N SER A 11 -5.62 -1.60 -11.68
CA SER A 11 -6.69 -0.82 -12.29
C SER A 11 -7.09 0.37 -11.40
N VAL A 12 -7.27 0.13 -10.10
CA VAL A 12 -7.63 1.18 -9.14
C VAL A 12 -6.50 2.20 -8.99
N LEU A 13 -5.27 1.74 -8.72
CA LEU A 13 -4.14 2.63 -8.44
C LEU A 13 -3.68 3.42 -9.66
N SER A 14 -3.87 2.90 -10.88
CA SER A 14 -3.57 3.61 -12.13
C SER A 14 -4.44 4.84 -12.34
N SER A 15 -5.59 4.93 -11.67
CA SER A 15 -6.47 6.11 -11.71
C SER A 15 -6.11 7.20 -10.69
N TRP A 16 -5.21 6.90 -9.73
CA TRP A 16 -4.87 7.83 -8.66
C TRP A 16 -3.84 8.86 -9.11
N ALA A 17 -4.03 10.09 -8.65
CA ALA A 17 -3.17 11.22 -9.01
C ALA A 17 -1.70 10.98 -8.62
N GLY A 18 -0.78 11.30 -9.52
CA GLY A 18 0.66 11.20 -9.26
C GLY A 18 1.20 9.79 -8.97
N VAL A 19 0.40 8.74 -9.18
CA VAL A 19 0.84 7.35 -9.02
C VAL A 19 1.70 6.92 -10.20
N LYS A 20 2.82 6.26 -9.88
CA LYS A 20 3.67 5.54 -10.84
C LYS A 20 3.97 4.16 -10.30
N ARG A 21 4.03 3.17 -11.18
CA ARG A 21 4.39 1.79 -10.84
C ARG A 21 5.66 1.32 -11.53
N GLY A 22 6.29 0.29 -10.99
CA GLY A 22 7.42 -0.38 -11.63
C GLY A 22 8.06 -1.42 -10.73
N PHE A 23 9.18 -1.95 -11.22
CA PHE A 23 9.93 -3.07 -10.66
C PHE A 23 11.34 -2.62 -10.24
N PRO A 24 11.48 -1.79 -9.18
CA PRO A 24 12.75 -1.16 -8.85
C PRO A 24 13.75 -2.08 -8.13
N PHE A 25 13.34 -3.28 -7.72
CA PHE A 25 14.14 -4.22 -6.94
C PHE A 25 14.50 -5.48 -7.74
N ASP A 26 13.50 -6.08 -8.38
CA ASP A 26 13.58 -7.29 -9.19
C ASP A 26 12.38 -7.32 -10.15
N GLU A 27 12.25 -8.36 -10.97
CA GLU A 27 11.19 -8.50 -11.99
C GLU A 27 9.81 -8.88 -11.44
N LYS A 28 9.67 -9.09 -10.11
CA LYS A 28 8.46 -9.65 -9.48
C LYS A 28 7.81 -8.71 -8.47
N THR A 29 8.60 -7.86 -7.82
CA THR A 29 8.14 -6.93 -6.81
C THR A 29 7.59 -5.68 -7.47
N LEU A 30 6.28 -5.64 -7.70
CA LEU A 30 5.61 -4.46 -8.21
C LEU A 30 5.48 -3.42 -7.10
N VAL A 31 5.96 -2.21 -7.36
CA VAL A 31 5.98 -1.10 -6.42
C VAL A 31 5.18 0.06 -6.96
N TYR A 32 4.30 0.62 -6.13
CA TYR A 32 3.57 1.85 -6.40
C TYR A 32 4.14 3.01 -5.59
N LYS A 33 4.33 4.13 -6.28
CA LYS A 33 4.90 5.37 -5.73
C LYS A 33 3.99 6.55 -6.01
N VAL A 34 3.91 7.49 -5.06
CA VAL A 34 3.35 8.83 -5.26
C VAL A 34 4.44 9.86 -5.02
N GLY A 35 4.66 10.74 -6.01
CA GLY A 35 5.76 11.72 -5.96
C GLY A 35 7.15 11.09 -5.71
N GLY A 36 7.38 9.89 -6.25
CA GLY A 36 8.65 9.15 -6.12
C GLY A 36 8.83 8.38 -4.81
N LYS A 37 7.89 8.46 -3.86
CA LYS A 37 7.93 7.72 -2.59
C LYS A 37 6.99 6.51 -2.63
N ILE A 38 7.45 5.36 -2.14
CA ILE A 38 6.68 4.10 -2.12
C ILE A 38 5.54 4.18 -1.11
N PHE A 39 4.36 3.69 -1.49
CA PHE A 39 3.22 3.50 -0.59
C PHE A 39 2.61 2.09 -0.66
N ALA A 40 2.83 1.34 -1.75
CA ALA A 40 2.40 -0.06 -1.82
C ALA A 40 3.42 -0.90 -2.58
N LEU A 41 3.59 -2.16 -2.19
CA LEU A 41 4.34 -3.15 -2.94
C LEU A 41 3.88 -4.58 -2.65
N PHE A 42 3.98 -5.45 -3.64
CA PHE A 42 3.68 -6.88 -3.54
C PHE A 42 4.41 -7.67 -4.63
N ASP A 43 4.53 -8.98 -4.43
CA ASP A 43 5.03 -9.92 -5.43
C ASP A 43 3.91 -10.29 -6.40
N VAL A 44 4.12 -10.13 -7.70
CA VAL A 44 3.11 -10.41 -8.74
C VAL A 44 2.99 -11.89 -9.10
N ASP A 45 4.03 -12.69 -8.83
CA ASP A 45 4.03 -14.13 -9.08
C ASP A 45 3.47 -14.90 -7.88
N ASN A 46 3.76 -14.43 -6.66
CA ASN A 46 3.28 -15.03 -5.41
C ASN A 46 2.52 -13.99 -4.57
N PHE A 47 1.30 -13.68 -4.99
CA PHE A 47 0.46 -12.68 -4.34
C PHE A 47 -0.12 -13.19 -3.01
N GLU A 48 0.63 -13.00 -1.92
CA GLU A 48 0.19 -13.34 -0.56
C GLU A 48 -0.34 -12.13 0.20
N GLY A 49 0.00 -10.93 -0.25
CA GLY A 49 -0.48 -9.69 0.37
C GLY A 49 0.27 -8.46 -0.11
N VAL A 50 -0.16 -7.31 0.40
CA VAL A 50 0.38 -6.01 0.02
C VAL A 50 1.01 -5.32 1.22
N ASN A 51 2.24 -4.87 1.05
CA ASN A 51 2.93 -4.10 2.06
C ASN A 51 2.56 -2.62 1.94
N LEU A 52 1.97 -2.06 3.00
CA LEU A 52 1.33 -0.76 3.03
C LEU A 52 1.91 0.08 4.17
N LYS A 53 2.09 1.38 3.90
CA LYS A 53 2.46 2.35 4.90
C LYS A 53 1.28 2.59 5.84
N CYS A 54 1.58 2.73 7.12
CA CYS A 54 0.60 2.96 8.16
C CYS A 54 1.13 3.96 9.19
N ASP A 55 0.20 4.57 9.92
CA ASP A 55 0.54 5.35 11.10
C ASP A 55 1.03 4.37 12.19
N PRO A 56 2.09 4.67 12.95
CA PRO A 56 2.63 3.73 13.93
C PRO A 56 1.65 3.24 14.99
N ALA A 57 0.78 4.11 15.51
CA ALA A 57 -0.19 3.71 16.54
C ALA A 57 -1.23 2.78 15.93
N ARG A 58 -1.79 3.18 14.77
CA ARG A 58 -2.74 2.35 14.02
C ARG A 58 -2.13 1.02 13.57
N ALA A 59 -0.85 0.99 13.23
CA ALA A 59 -0.17 -0.21 12.78
C ALA A 59 -0.14 -1.30 13.85
N VAL A 60 0.06 -0.91 15.12
CA VAL A 60 0.05 -1.84 16.26
C VAL A 60 -1.35 -2.36 16.50
N GLU A 61 -2.35 -1.47 16.61
CA GLU A 61 -3.74 -1.83 16.83
C GLU A 61 -4.27 -2.82 15.78
N LEU A 62 -3.97 -2.57 14.50
CA LEU A 62 -4.40 -3.44 13.41
C LEU A 62 -3.81 -4.86 13.51
N ARG A 63 -2.56 -5.00 13.95
CA ARG A 63 -1.91 -6.31 14.12
C ARG A 63 -2.45 -7.09 15.32
N GLU A 64 -2.96 -6.38 16.32
CA GLU A 64 -3.63 -7.00 17.47
C GLU A 64 -5.04 -7.48 17.10
N GLN A 65 -5.70 -6.80 16.16
CA GLN A 65 -7.07 -7.07 15.74
C GLN A 65 -7.20 -8.11 14.63
N TYR A 66 -6.21 -8.19 13.72
CA TYR A 66 -6.30 -8.99 12.49
C TYR A 66 -5.07 -9.88 12.31
N ALA A 67 -5.27 -11.19 12.17
CA ALA A 67 -4.22 -12.16 11.86
C ALA A 67 -3.61 -11.96 10.47
N GLY A 68 -4.40 -11.43 9.53
CA GLY A 68 -3.98 -11.05 8.17
C GLY A 68 -3.18 -9.75 8.10
N ILE A 69 -3.01 -9.03 9.20
CA ILE A 69 -2.17 -7.82 9.25
C ILE A 69 -0.90 -8.13 10.02
N ARG A 70 0.22 -8.23 9.30
CA ARG A 70 1.52 -8.61 9.84
C ARG A 70 2.52 -7.46 9.78
N PRO A 71 3.60 -7.48 10.58
CA PRO A 71 4.68 -6.51 10.42
C PRO A 71 5.23 -6.51 8.99
N GLY A 72 5.42 -5.32 8.40
CA GLY A 72 5.80 -5.18 6.99
C GLY A 72 7.06 -5.97 6.60
N TRP A 73 6.92 -6.79 5.56
CA TRP A 73 8.00 -7.62 5.00
C TRP A 73 9.13 -6.76 4.42
N HIS A 74 10.40 -7.07 4.75
CA HIS A 74 11.61 -6.29 4.41
C HIS A 74 11.53 -4.76 4.64
N SER A 75 10.58 -4.29 5.45
CA SER A 75 10.30 -2.87 5.64
C SER A 75 10.42 -2.46 7.11
N ASN A 76 10.39 -1.14 7.37
CA ASN A 76 10.37 -0.65 8.74
C ASN A 76 9.01 -0.99 9.40
N LYS A 77 9.03 -2.00 10.28
CA LYS A 77 7.87 -2.54 10.98
C LYS A 77 7.15 -1.54 11.90
N VAL A 78 7.74 -0.38 12.17
CA VAL A 78 7.02 0.71 12.86
C VAL A 78 6.00 1.37 11.94
N HIS A 79 6.29 1.44 10.64
CA HIS A 79 5.51 2.23 9.68
C HIS A 79 4.84 1.40 8.59
N TRP A 80 5.04 0.08 8.56
CA TRP A 80 4.62 -0.76 7.44
C TRP A 80 3.95 -2.04 7.93
N ASN A 81 2.85 -2.40 7.28
CA ASN A 81 2.10 -3.64 7.48
C ASN A 81 2.04 -4.42 6.17
N THR A 82 2.24 -5.74 6.23
CA THR A 82 1.77 -6.63 5.16
C THR A 82 0.31 -6.97 5.45
N VAL A 83 -0.57 -6.72 4.48
CA VAL A 83 -2.01 -6.99 4.58
C VAL A 83 -2.37 -8.13 3.62
N GLU A 84 -2.85 -9.23 4.18
CA GLU A 84 -3.19 -10.48 3.49
C GLU A 84 -4.71 -10.53 3.20
N PRO A 85 -5.13 -10.36 1.93
CA PRO A 85 -6.55 -10.23 1.59
C PRO A 85 -7.39 -11.50 1.77
N GLU A 86 -6.76 -12.68 1.76
CA GLU A 86 -7.44 -13.96 1.91
C GLU A 86 -7.59 -14.42 3.37
N SER A 87 -7.15 -13.59 4.32
CA SER A 87 -7.21 -13.88 5.76
C SER A 87 -8.48 -13.32 6.40
N ASP A 88 -8.38 -12.77 7.61
CA ASP A 88 -9.49 -12.13 8.36
C ASP A 88 -9.68 -10.63 8.04
N VAL A 89 -9.08 -10.15 6.95
CA VAL A 89 -9.18 -8.75 6.50
C VAL A 89 -10.24 -8.63 5.41
N GLU A 90 -11.38 -8.04 5.74
CA GLU A 90 -12.42 -7.78 4.75
C GLU A 90 -11.93 -6.83 3.65
N ALA A 91 -12.40 -7.03 2.42
CA ALA A 91 -11.98 -6.23 1.27
C ALA A 91 -12.14 -4.71 1.48
N GLY A 92 -13.21 -4.28 2.17
CA GLY A 92 -13.41 -2.86 2.50
C GLY A 92 -12.26 -2.28 3.31
N LEU A 93 -11.85 -2.97 4.38
CA LEU A 93 -10.71 -2.58 5.20
C LEU A 93 -9.41 -2.58 4.39
N PHE A 94 -9.19 -3.57 3.52
CA PHE A 94 -8.01 -3.59 2.65
C PHE A 94 -7.91 -2.30 1.80
N TRP A 95 -8.99 -1.92 1.13
CA TRP A 95 -9.01 -0.72 0.28
C TRP A 95 -8.82 0.56 1.09
N ASP A 96 -9.40 0.63 2.28
CA ASP A 96 -9.20 1.75 3.21
C ASP A 96 -7.73 1.86 3.67
N LEU A 97 -7.07 0.73 3.95
CA LEU A 97 -5.66 0.69 4.31
C LEU A 97 -4.75 1.08 3.14
N LEU A 98 -5.09 0.65 1.92
CA LEU A 98 -4.36 1.04 0.71
C LEU A 98 -4.47 2.54 0.46
N LYS A 99 -5.67 3.11 0.61
CA LYS A 99 -5.91 4.56 0.49
C LYS A 99 -5.19 5.34 1.57
N HIS A 100 -5.26 4.89 2.82
CA HIS A 100 -4.54 5.47 3.95
C HIS A 100 -3.03 5.53 3.70
N SER A 101 -2.45 4.45 3.17
CA SER A 101 -1.04 4.39 2.84
C SER A 101 -0.65 5.47 1.81
N TYR A 102 -1.43 5.60 0.74
CA TYR A 102 -1.23 6.64 -0.26
C TYR A 102 -1.34 8.05 0.34
N ASP A 103 -2.38 8.32 1.13
CA ASP A 103 -2.62 9.63 1.73
C ASP A 103 -1.49 10.04 2.67
N LEU A 104 -0.99 9.11 3.49
CA LEU A 104 0.17 9.35 4.36
C LEU A 104 1.41 9.76 3.56
N VAL A 105 1.67 9.07 2.44
CA VAL A 105 2.85 9.35 1.62
C VAL A 105 2.67 10.65 0.84
N ALA A 106 1.50 10.90 0.26
CA ALA A 106 1.15 12.14 -0.44
C ALA A 106 1.23 13.37 0.50
N ALA A 107 0.71 13.25 1.72
CA ALA A 107 0.80 14.30 2.74
C ALA A 107 2.24 14.61 3.15
N SER A 108 3.16 13.64 3.04
CA SER A 108 4.59 13.82 3.32
C SER A 108 5.37 14.54 2.20
N LEU A 109 4.75 14.81 1.05
CA LEU A 109 5.40 15.50 -0.06
C LEU A 109 5.49 17.01 0.22
N SER A 110 6.40 17.70 -0.47
CA SER A 110 6.47 19.16 -0.37
C SER A 110 5.23 19.80 -0.99
N LYS A 111 4.86 21.01 -0.54
CA LYS A 111 3.73 21.77 -1.11
C LYS A 111 3.87 21.95 -2.63
N LYS A 112 5.10 22.21 -3.10
CA LYS A 112 5.41 22.35 -4.53
C LYS A 112 5.09 21.07 -5.29
N LEU A 113 5.57 19.92 -4.81
CA LEU A 113 5.38 18.64 -5.49
C LEU A 113 3.91 18.19 -5.47
N ARG A 114 3.17 18.47 -4.39
CA ARG A 114 1.72 18.21 -4.37
C ARG A 114 0.98 19.03 -5.44
N ALA A 115 1.29 20.32 -5.55
CA ALA A 115 0.71 21.16 -6.59
C ALA A 115 1.04 20.67 -8.02
N GLU A 116 2.28 20.25 -8.27
CA GLU A 116 2.70 19.68 -9.57
C GLU A 116 1.97 18.38 -9.93
N LEU A 117 1.58 17.59 -8.93
CA LEU A 117 0.90 16.30 -9.09
C LEU A 117 -0.63 16.40 -8.98
N ASN A 118 -1.17 17.60 -8.76
CA ASN A 118 -2.59 17.85 -8.48
C ASN A 118 -3.12 17.07 -7.26
N LEU A 119 -2.35 17.09 -6.16
CA LEU A 119 -2.64 16.45 -4.88
C LEU A 119 -3.12 17.44 -3.81
#